data_AF-A0A7X3RQ87-F1
#
_entry.id   AF-A0A7X3RQ87-F1
#
_cell.length_a   1.000
_cell.length_b   1.000
_cell.length_c   1.000
_cell.angle_alpha   90.00
_cell.angle_beta   90.00
_cell.angle_gamma   90.00
#
_symmetry.space_group_name_H-M   'P 1'
#
loop_
_entity.id
_entity.type
_entity.pdbx_description
1 polymer ?
#
loop_
_entity_poly.entity_id
_entity_poly.type
_entity_poly.pdbx_seq_one_letter_code
_entity_poly.pdbx_strand_id
1 'polypeptide(L)'
;MAGFTLDTRIRAKPDDGTDAFEIATKTVEWNPARAAVIICDMWDTHHCISTAERVAEMAPRMNEVIAGIRKEDALIIHAPSSCMGFYDKTPQRKRAEEAPFVEASVEFNT
;
A
#
# COMPACT_ATOMS: atom_id res chain seq x y z
N MET A 1 1.08 -9.24 20.63
CA MET A 1 1.13 -7.85 20.16
C MET A 1 -0.30 -7.41 19.93
N ALA A 2 -0.68 -6.23 20.41
CA ALA A 2 -2.01 -5.69 20.12
C ALA A 2 -2.11 -5.41 18.62
N GLY A 3 -3.29 -5.63 18.02
CA GLY A 3 -3.55 -5.20 16.65
C GLY A 3 -3.70 -3.68 16.56
N PHE A 4 -3.67 -3.14 15.34
CA PHE A 4 -4.05 -1.76 15.08
C PHE A 4 -5.34 -1.72 14.26
N THR A 5 -6.11 -0.66 14.44
CA THR A 5 -7.39 -0.46 13.76
C THR A 5 -7.25 0.50 12.59
N LEU A 6 -7.93 0.19 11.48
CA LEU A 6 -8.06 1.06 10.32
C LEU A 6 -9.52 1.26 9.96
N ASP A 7 -9.93 2.50 9.76
CA ASP A 7 -11.23 2.81 9.17
C ASP A 7 -11.15 2.71 7.65
N THR A 8 -11.71 1.63 7.12
CA THR A 8 -11.72 1.34 5.69
C THR A 8 -13.02 1.80 5.06
N ARG A 9 -12.95 2.10 3.76
CA ARG A 9 -14.10 2.44 2.93
C ARG A 9 -14.23 1.45 1.81
N ILE A 10 -15.42 0.88 1.64
CA ILE A 10 -15.74 -0.08 0.58
C ILE A 10 -16.94 0.44 -0.22
N ARG A 11 -16.96 0.17 -1.52
CA ARG A 11 -18.17 0.26 -2.32
C ARG A 11 -18.80 -1.12 -2.38
N ALA A 12 -19.98 -1.27 -1.80
CA ALA A 12 -20.72 -2.52 -1.78
C ALA A 12 -22.00 -2.39 -2.59
N LYS A 13 -22.42 -3.47 -3.25
CA LYS A 13 -23.74 -3.55 -3.86
C LYS A 13 -24.73 -3.90 -2.74
N PRO A 14 -25.80 -3.13 -2.52
CA PRO A 14 -26.80 -3.46 -1.51
C PRO A 14 -27.57 -4.71 -1.92
N ASP A 15 -28.03 -5.48 -0.94
CA ASP A 15 -28.85 -6.68 -1.15
C ASP A 15 -30.32 -6.35 -1.49
N ASP A 16 -30.66 -5.07 -1.69
CA ASP A 16 -32.00 -4.58 -1.98
C ASP A 16 -32.40 -4.66 -3.47
N GLY A 17 -31.53 -5.24 -4.30
CA GLY A 17 -31.75 -5.42 -5.74
C GLY A 17 -31.51 -4.17 -6.58
N THR A 18 -31.03 -3.07 -5.99
CA THR A 18 -30.62 -1.88 -6.74
C THR A 18 -29.23 -2.06 -7.37
N ASP A 19 -29.02 -1.44 -8.53
CA ASP A 19 -27.69 -1.40 -9.19
C ASP A 19 -26.80 -0.25 -8.68
N ALA A 20 -27.25 0.48 -7.66
CA ALA A 20 -26.50 1.57 -7.06
C ALA A 20 -25.50 1.04 -6.03
N PHE A 21 -24.21 1.32 -6.21
CA PHE A 21 -23.20 1.02 -5.20
C PHE A 21 -23.26 2.03 -4.06
N GLU A 22 -23.31 1.54 -2.82
CA GLU A 22 -23.26 2.36 -1.62
C GLU A 22 -21.85 2.39 -1.01
N ILE A 23 -21.54 3.50 -0.37
CA ILE A 23 -20.31 3.66 0.39
C ILE A 23 -20.54 3.15 1.80
N ALA A 24 -19.90 2.05 2.15
CA ALA A 24 -19.85 1.56 3.52
C ALA A 24 -18.48 1.88 4.14
N THR A 25 -18.49 2.18 5.43
CA THR A 25 -17.27 2.30 6.24
C THR A 25 -17.20 1.13 7.21
N LYS A 26 -16.00 0.61 7.45
CA LYS A 26 -15.76 -0.50 8.37
C LYS A 26 -14.43 -0.33 9.05
N THR A 27 -14.44 -0.37 10.38
CA THR A 27 -13.21 -0.52 11.16
C THR A 27 -12.74 -1.97 11.05
N VAL A 28 -11.50 -2.16 10.63
CA VAL A 28 -10.82 -3.46 10.59
C VAL A 28 -9.67 -3.47 11.60
N GLU A 29 -9.43 -4.62 12.21
CA GLU A 29 -8.29 -4.83 13.10
C GLU A 29 -7.27 -5.71 12.41
N TRP A 30 -6.02 -5.24 12.33
CA TRP A 30 -4.91 -5.97 11.70
C TRP A 30 -3.82 -6.29 12.71
N ASN A 31 -3.32 -7.52 12.65
CA ASN A 31 -2.12 -7.92 13.36
C ASN A 31 -0.89 -7.42 12.59
N PRO A 32 -0.05 -6.54 13.15
CA PRO A 32 1.09 -5.97 12.44
C PRO A 32 2.09 -7.00 11.95
N ALA A 33 2.28 -8.11 12.69
CA ALA A 33 3.16 -9.21 12.29
C ALA A 33 2.64 -9.99 11.07
N ARG A 34 1.39 -9.76 10.65
CA ARG A 34 0.72 -10.41 9.51
C ARG A 34 0.22 -9.39 8.49
N ALA A 35 0.62 -8.13 8.60
CA ALA A 35 0.21 -7.05 7.73
C ALA A 35 1.42 -6.41 7.05
N ALA A 36 1.23 -5.99 5.80
CA ALA A 36 2.20 -5.20 5.07
C ALA A 36 1.49 -4.08 4.29
N VAL A 37 2.15 -2.93 4.16
CA VAL A 37 1.72 -1.83 3.29
C VAL A 37 2.67 -1.79 2.10
N ILE A 38 2.12 -1.89 0.89
CA ILE A 38 2.89 -1.75 -0.35
C ILE A 38 2.61 -0.38 -0.94
N ILE A 39 3.67 0.40 -1.16
CA ILE A 39 3.61 1.74 -1.75
C ILE A 39 4.11 1.60 -3.19
N CYS A 40 3.18 1.57 -4.14
CA CYS A 40 3.49 1.43 -5.56
C CYS A 40 3.62 2.81 -6.22
N ASP A 41 4.67 2.99 -7.02
CA ASP A 41 4.88 4.15 -7.91
C ASP A 41 4.67 5.54 -7.27
N MET A 42 5.13 5.70 -6.03
CA MET A 42 5.10 6.98 -5.32
C MET A 42 6.41 7.74 -5.56
N TRP A 43 6.44 8.52 -6.65
CA TRP A 43 7.62 9.29 -7.06
C TRP A 43 7.56 10.75 -6.62
N ASP A 44 8.73 11.35 -6.41
CA ASP A 44 8.90 12.78 -6.19
C ASP A 44 8.60 13.60 -7.45
N THR A 45 8.74 13.00 -8.64
CA THR A 45 8.36 13.60 -9.92
C THR A 45 7.84 12.56 -10.93
N HIS A 46 7.15 13.03 -11.96
CA HIS A 46 6.60 12.20 -13.03
C HIS A 46 6.80 12.87 -14.39
N HIS A 47 6.83 12.08 -15.46
CA HIS A 47 6.90 12.60 -16.84
C HIS A 47 5.73 13.54 -17.20
N CYS A 48 4.59 13.39 -16.52
CA CYS A 48 3.43 14.26 -16.67
C CYS A 48 3.26 15.12 -15.42
N ILE A 49 3.25 16.45 -15.60
CA ILE A 49 3.08 17.43 -14.52
C ILE A 49 1.81 17.15 -13.70
N SER A 50 0.69 16.91 -14.38
CA SER A 50 -0.58 16.59 -13.69
C SER A 50 -0.50 15.33 -12.83
N THR A 51 0.36 14.36 -13.18
CA THR A 51 0.58 13.18 -12.32
C THR A 51 1.42 13.53 -11.12
N ALA A 52 2.49 14.31 -11.31
CA ALA A 52 3.32 14.80 -10.21
C ALA A 52 2.51 15.63 -9.20
N GLU A 53 1.63 16.52 -9.67
CA GLU A 53 0.77 17.35 -8.82
C GLU A 53 -0.21 16.52 -7.99
N ARG A 54 -0.92 15.57 -8.61
CA ARG A 54 -1.85 14.67 -7.91
C ARG A 54 -1.14 13.83 -6.85
N VAL A 55 0.07 13.36 -7.15
CA VAL A 55 0.89 12.61 -6.20
C VAL A 55 1.35 13.51 -5.05
N ALA A 56 1.80 14.73 -5.34
CA ALA A 56 2.22 15.69 -4.34
C ALA A 56 1.10 16.06 -3.35
N GLU A 57 -0.15 16.17 -3.82
CA GLU A 57 -1.32 16.41 -2.96
C GLU A 57 -1.62 15.21 -2.04
N MET A 58 -1.49 13.99 -2.56
CA MET A 58 -1.80 12.76 -1.81
C MET A 58 -0.71 12.37 -0.81
N ALA A 59 0.56 12.65 -1.13
CA ALA A 59 1.72 12.16 -0.39
C ALA A 59 1.73 12.52 1.11
N PRO A 60 1.38 13.75 1.56
CA PRO A 60 1.36 14.10 2.98
C PRO A 60 0.42 13.22 3.80
N ARG A 61 -0.83 13.07 3.34
CA ARG A 61 -1.83 12.25 4.03
C ARG A 61 -1.45 10.77 4.02
N MET A 62 -0.90 10.29 2.92
CA MET A 62 -0.40 8.91 2.84
C MET A 62 0.75 8.68 3.83
N ASN A 63 1.67 9.64 3.96
CA ASN A 63 2.80 9.55 4.87
C ASN A 63 2.35 9.49 6.35
N GLU A 64 1.29 10.20 6.74
CA GLU A 64 0.70 10.07 8.08
C GLU A 64 0.23 8.64 8.37
N VAL A 65 -0.46 8.01 7.41
CA VAL A 65 -0.94 6.64 7.53
C VAL A 65 0.24 5.67 7.61
N ILE A 66 1.23 5.79 6.73
CA ILE A 66 2.43 4.95 6.72
C ILE A 66 3.21 5.10 8.02
N ALA A 67 3.38 6.33 8.51
CA ALA A 67 4.09 6.59 9.76
C ALA A 67 3.35 6.02 10.97
N GLY A 68 2.02 6.09 10.98
CA GLY A 68 1.19 5.42 12.00
C GLY A 68 1.39 3.90 11.97
N ILE A 69 1.21 3.28 10.82
CA ILE A 69 1.35 1.83 10.65
C ILE A 69 2.78 1.34 10.96
N ARG A 70 3.81 2.13 10.61
CA ARG A 70 5.20 1.82 10.94
C ARG A 70 5.47 1.83 12.44
N LYS A 71 4.78 2.68 13.22
CA LYS A 71 4.91 2.68 14.70
C LYS A 71 4.33 1.43 15.33
N GLU A 72 3.44 0.74 14.63
CA GLU A 72 2.84 -0.54 15.05
C GLU A 72 3.70 -1.75 14.62
N ASP A 73 4.92 -1.54 14.13
CA ASP A 73 5.86 -2.59 13.65
C ASP A 73 5.41 -3.37 12.41
N ALA A 74 4.40 -2.90 11.67
CA ALA A 74 4.01 -3.52 10.41
C ALA A 74 5.05 -3.26 9.29
N LEU A 75 5.14 -4.21 8.34
CA LEU A 75 6.10 -4.14 7.24
C LEU A 75 5.67 -3.10 6.20
N ILE A 76 6.57 -2.18 5.84
CA ILE A 76 6.36 -1.23 4.75
C ILE A 76 7.27 -1.60 3.57
N ILE A 77 6.66 -1.82 2.40
CA ILE A 77 7.34 -2.18 1.16
C ILE A 77 7.20 -1.01 0.19
N HIS A 78 8.33 -0.45 -0.25
CA HIS A 78 8.35 0.48 -1.36
C HIS A 78 8.54 -0.33 -2.64
N ALA A 79 7.59 -0.22 -3.58
CA ALA A 79 7.57 -0.95 -4.85
C ALA A 79 7.59 0.02 -6.04
N PRO A 80 8.73 0.71 -6.28
CA PRO A 80 8.86 1.57 -7.44
C PRO A 80 9.09 0.74 -8.72
N SER A 81 8.53 1.20 -9.84
CA SER A 81 8.72 0.58 -11.17
C SER A 81 10.08 0.83 -11.82
N SER A 82 10.84 1.83 -11.37
CA SER A 82 12.15 2.20 -11.93
C SER A 82 13.13 2.64 -10.82
N CYS A 83 14.27 3.25 -11.16
CA CYS A 83 15.23 3.83 -10.21
C CYS A 83 15.71 2.92 -9.05
N MET A 84 15.57 1.59 -9.17
CA MET A 84 15.98 0.64 -8.13
C MET A 84 17.47 0.74 -7.80
N GLY A 85 18.31 1.17 -8.76
CA GLY A 85 19.74 1.40 -8.56
C GLY A 85 20.09 2.38 -7.43
N PHE A 86 19.18 3.30 -7.08
CA PHE A 86 19.35 4.18 -5.92
C PHE A 86 19.43 3.38 -4.60
N TYR A 87 18.73 2.23 -4.53
CA TYR A 87 18.59 1.42 -3.33
C TYR A 87 19.60 0.26 -3.23
N ASP A 88 20.46 0.03 -4.23
CA ASP A 88 21.29 -1.18 -4.34
C ASP A 88 22.11 -1.53 -3.10
N LYS A 89 22.62 -0.52 -2.39
CA LYS A 89 23.49 -0.70 -1.22
C LYS A 89 22.75 -0.64 0.11
N THR A 90 21.42 -0.57 0.08
CA THR A 90 20.60 -0.45 1.29
C THR A 90 20.31 -1.85 1.87
N PRO A 91 20.30 -2.00 3.21
CA PRO A 91 19.89 -3.26 3.84
C PRO A 91 18.49 -3.74 3.44
N GLN A 92 17.59 -2.80 3.13
CA GLN A 92 16.22 -3.06 2.71
C GLN A 92 16.18 -3.72 1.33
N ARG A 93 17.00 -3.24 0.39
CA ARG A 93 17.12 -3.85 -0.93
C ARG A 93 17.69 -5.26 -0.84
N LYS A 94 18.76 -5.44 -0.06
CA LYS A 94 19.35 -6.77 0.20
C LYS A 94 18.33 -7.73 0.80
N ARG A 95 17.54 -7.30 1.80
CA ARG A 95 16.45 -8.10 2.40
C ARG A 95 15.42 -8.52 1.35
N ALA A 96 15.06 -7.64 0.42
CA ALA A 96 14.10 -7.97 -0.63
C ALA A 96 14.66 -8.98 -1.64
N GLU A 97 15.94 -8.90 -1.97
CA GLU A 97 16.63 -9.85 -2.87
C GLU A 97 16.85 -11.23 -2.21
N GLU A 98 17.09 -11.25 -0.90
CA GLU A 98 17.24 -12.49 -0.10
C GLU A 98 15.89 -13.14 0.26
N ALA A 99 14.76 -12.47 -0.02
CA ALA A 99 13.45 -13.01 0.27
C ALA A 99 13.19 -14.27 -0.59
N PRO A 100 12.65 -15.35 0.00
CA PRO A 100 12.34 -16.55 -0.74
C PRO A 100 11.27 -16.24 -1.80
N PHE A 101 11.46 -16.79 -3.00
CA PHE A 101 10.42 -16.76 -4.03
C PHE A 101 9.17 -17.49 -3.53
N VAL A 102 8.01 -16.87 -3.74
CA VAL A 102 6.70 -17.46 -3.45
C VAL A 102 5.84 -17.31 -4.69
N GLU A 103 5.33 -18.42 -5.19
CA GLU A 103 4.38 -18.42 -6.31
C GLU A 103 3.04 -17.86 -5.85
N ALA A 104 2.48 -16.94 -6.62
CA ALA A 104 1.17 -16.37 -6.31
C ALA A 104 0.09 -17.43 -6.49
N SER A 105 -0.89 -17.48 -5.58
CA SER A 105 -2.04 -18.40 -5.68
C SER A 105 -3.09 -17.94 -6.69
N VAL A 106 -2.80 -16.91 -7.48
CA VAL A 106 -3.69 -16.31 -8.48
C VAL A 106 -2.98 -16.29 -9.81
N GLU A 107 -3.71 -16.56 -10.89
CA GLU A 107 -3.20 -16.37 -12.24
C GLU A 107 -3.14 -14.87 -12.54
N PHE A 108 -1.98 -14.40 -12.97
CA PHE A 108 -1.86 -13.07 -13.55
C PHE A 108 -2.20 -13.16 -15.03
N ASN A 109 -3.15 -12.36 -15.49
CA ASN A 109 -3.32 -12.12 -16.92
C ASN A 109 -2.10 -11.32 -17.41
N THR A 110 -1.12 -12.02 -17.99
CA THR A 110 0.01 -11.42 -18.70
C THR A 110 -0.33 -11.15 -20.15
#